data_AF-A0A965B535-F1
#
_entry.id   AF-A0A965B535-F1
#
_cell.length_a   1.000
_cell.length_b   1.000
_cell.length_c   1.000
_cell.angle_alpha   90.00
_cell.angle_beta   90.00
_cell.angle_gamma   90.00
#
_symmetry.space_group_name_H-M   'P 1'
#
loop_
_entity.id
_entity.type
_entity.pdbx_description
1 polymer ?
#
loop_
_entity_poly.entity_id
_entity_poly.type
_entity_poly.pdbx_seq_one_letter_code
_entity_poly.pdbx_strand_id
1 'polypeptide(L)' 'MAHKKGASSSRNGRESNAQRLGVKRFGGETVKAGEILVRQRGTHFHP' A
#
# COMPACT_ATOMS: atom_id res chain seq x y z
N MET A 1 -8.81 35.77 32.54
CA MET A 1 -9.17 34.96 31.34
C MET A 1 -9.16 33.49 31.75
N ALA A 2 -10.26 32.78 31.50
CA ALA A 2 -10.47 31.41 31.98
C ALA A 2 -9.55 30.39 31.30
N HIS A 3 -9.03 29.44 32.06
CA HIS A 3 -8.06 28.45 31.60
C HIS A 3 -8.69 27.34 30.74
N LYS A 4 -8.01 27.08 29.62
CA LYS A 4 -7.95 25.88 28.77
C LYS A 4 -9.26 25.28 28.25
N LYS A 5 -9.57 25.66 27.00
CA LYS A 5 -10.21 24.75 26.04
C LYS A 5 -9.22 23.61 25.78
N GLY A 6 -9.45 22.44 26.38
CA GLY A 6 -8.71 21.21 26.09
C GLY A 6 -8.97 20.78 24.65
N ALA A 7 -8.29 21.40 23.69
CA ALA A 7 -8.29 20.96 22.31
C ALA A 7 -7.40 19.73 22.22
N SER A 8 -8.01 18.54 22.17
CA SER A 8 -7.29 17.33 21.78
C SER A 8 -6.87 17.48 20.32
N SER A 9 -5.61 17.86 20.11
CA SER A 9 -4.98 17.89 18.80
C SER A 9 -4.45 16.48 18.53
N SER A 10 -5.13 15.73 17.68
CA SER A 10 -4.60 14.46 17.17
C SER A 10 -3.30 14.74 16.40
N ARG A 11 -2.17 14.31 16.97
CA ARG A 11 -0.82 14.51 16.41
C ARG A 11 -0.49 13.53 15.26
N ASN A 12 -1.32 12.51 15.05
CA ASN A 12 -1.07 11.43 14.11
C ASN A 12 -2.20 11.38 13.07
N GLY A 13 -1.96 11.95 11.88
CA GLY A 13 -2.90 11.97 10.75
C GLY A 13 -2.20 11.83 9.40
N ARG A 14 -1.01 11.24 9.37
CA ARG A 14 -0.23 11.02 8.14
C ARG A 14 -0.38 9.58 7.69
N GLU A 15 -0.94 9.40 6.50
CA GLU A 15 -0.91 8.13 5.78
C GLU A 15 -0.32 8.34 4.38
N SER A 16 0.36 7.31 3.88
CA SER A 16 0.77 7.23 2.48
C SER A 16 -0.32 6.56 1.65
N ASN A 17 -0.48 6.98 0.40
CA ASN A 17 -1.39 6.31 -0.54
C ASN A 17 -1.05 4.82 -0.72
N ALA A 18 -2.08 3.98 -0.82
CA ALA A 18 -1.92 2.56 -1.06
C ALA A 18 -1.22 2.28 -2.40
N GLN A 19 -0.18 1.45 -2.37
CA GLN A 19 0.65 1.16 -3.56
C GLN A 19 0.10 0.01 -4.44
N ARG A 20 -1.02 -0.61 -4.02
CA ARG A 20 -1.69 -1.72 -4.72
C ARG A 20 -0.72 -2.85 -5.08
N LEU A 21 0.14 -3.24 -4.14
CA LEU A 21 1.04 -4.38 -4.26
C LEU A 21 0.25 -5.69 -4.40
N GLY A 22 0.95 -6.79 -4.68
CA GLY A 22 0.39 -8.13 -4.76
C GLY A 22 0.43 -8.74 -6.16
N VAL A 23 -0.11 -9.95 -6.24
CA VAL A 23 -0.24 -10.75 -7.46
C VAL A 23 -1.22 -10.08 -8.42
N LYS A 24 -0.89 -10.09 -9.71
CA LYS A 24 -1.67 -9.52 -10.81
C LYS A 24 -2.22 -10.58 -11.76
N ARG A 25 -1.53 -11.72 -11.84
CA ARG A 25 -1.93 -12.90 -12.60
C ARG A 25 -1.76 -14.14 -11.74
N PHE A 26 -2.80 -14.95 -11.64
CA PHE A 26 -2.77 -16.21 -10.89
C PHE A 26 -2.44 -17.40 -11.81
N GLY A 27 -2.20 -18.56 -11.21
CA GLY A 27 -1.88 -19.78 -11.97
C GLY A 27 -3.02 -20.19 -12.91
N GLY A 28 -2.67 -20.51 -14.16
CA GLY A 28 -3.64 -20.92 -15.19
C GLY A 28 -4.19 -19.78 -16.05
N GLU A 29 -3.84 -18.52 -15.76
CA GLU A 29 -4.19 -17.39 -16.62
C GLU A 29 -3.26 -17.30 -17.84
N THR A 30 -3.81 -16.97 -19.01
CA THR A 30 -3.03 -16.68 -20.21
C THR A 30 -2.46 -15.27 -20.13
N VAL A 31 -1.15 -15.14 -20.33
CA VAL A 31 -0.44 -13.85 -20.26
C VAL A 31 0.30 -13.56 -21.55
N LYS A 32 0.27 -12.30 -21.99
CA LYS A 32 1.11 -11.84 -23.10
C LYS A 32 2.51 -11.51 -22.60
N ALA A 33 3.48 -11.54 -23.53
CA ALA A 33 4.83 -11.08 -23.23
C ALA A 33 4.81 -9.62 -22.74
N GLY A 34 5.48 -9.35 -21.63
CA GLY A 34 5.53 -8.03 -20.99
C GLY A 34 4.42 -7.73 -19.99
N GLU A 35 3.44 -8.63 -19.79
CA GLU A 35 2.46 -8.47 -18.71
C GLU A 35 3.11 -8.64 -17.32
N ILE A 36 2.61 -7.88 -16.35
CA ILE A 36 3.09 -7.95 -14.96
C ILE A 36 2.40 -9.11 -14.25
N LEU A 37 3.19 -10.00 -13.64
CA LEU A 37 2.67 -11.12 -12.84
C LEU A 37 2.50 -10.77 -11.35
N VAL A 38 3.49 -10.07 -10.76
CA VAL A 38 3.47 -9.67 -9.35
C VAL A 38 4.09 -8.28 -9.19
N ARG A 39 3.51 -7.47 -8.29
CA ARG A 39 4.12 -6.22 -7.82
C ARG A 39 4.46 -6.35 -6.34
N GLN A 40 5.73 -6.39 -6.00
CA GLN A 40 6.20 -6.64 -4.64
C GLN A 40 7.20 -5.59 -4.16
N ARG A 41 7.38 -5.51 -2.84
CA ARG A 41 8.49 -4.82 -2.19
C ARG A 41 9.43 -5.90 -1.64
N GLY A 42 10.69 -5.85 -2.04
CA GLY A 42 11.60 -6.98 -1.84
C GLY A 42 11.29 -8.16 -2.78
N THR A 43 11.93 -9.29 -2.54
CA THR A 43 11.90 -10.49 -3.41
C THR A 43 11.17 -11.65 -2.74
N HIS A 44 9.85 -11.52 -2.58
CA HIS A 44 9.04 -12.62 -2.04
C HIS A 44 8.90 -13.76 -3.05
N PHE A 45 8.63 -13.42 -4.31
CA PHE A 45 8.74 -14.32 -5.44
C PHE A 45 10.06 -14.04 -6.17
N HIS A 46 10.85 -15.08 -6.40
CA HIS A 46 12.09 -14.98 -7.16
C HIS A 46 11.75 -15.01 -8.66
N PRO A 47 12.48 -14.22 -9.49
CA PRO A 47 12.25 -14.16 -10.93
C PRO A 47 12.57 -15.48 -11.63
#